data_AF-A0A970P4T0-F1
#
_entry.id   AF-A0A970P4T0-F1
#
_cell.length_a   1.000
_cell.length_b   1.000
_cell.length_c   1.000
_cell.angle_alpha   90.00
_cell.angle_beta   90.00
_cell.angle_gamma   90.00
#
_symmetry.space_group_name_H-M   'P 1'
#
loop_
_entity.id
_entity.type
_entity.pdbx_description
1 polymer ?
#
loop_
_entity_poly.entity_id
_entity_poly.type
_entity_poly.pdbx_seq_one_letter_code
_entity_poly.pdbx_strand_id
1 'polypeptide(L)'
;MKRFIKYLFVFGIMYSLINSCSVEEEQDISIIPKPVSQQALKGTFILKEGAGIVYDKEKLKMPADYLKNFLDEKYSIATSVSSKETGSKFIRLSLSDTIKNSEGYVLKIRKNGVEIAGA
;
A
#
# COMPACT_ATOMS: atom_id res chain seq x y z
N MET A 1 33.54 24.51 -35.93
CA MET A 1 32.74 24.79 -34.70
C MET A 1 31.30 24.28 -34.75
N LYS A 2 30.47 24.63 -35.75
CA LYS A 2 29.05 24.23 -35.78
C LYS A 2 28.77 22.72 -35.73
N ARG A 3 29.61 21.88 -36.36
CA ARG A 3 29.49 20.41 -36.30
C ARG A 3 29.84 19.85 -34.92
N PHE A 4 30.86 20.40 -34.26
CA PHE A 4 31.32 19.99 -32.93
C PHE A 4 30.25 20.30 -31.86
N ILE A 5 29.65 21.49 -31.92
CA ILE A 5 28.51 21.87 -31.07
C ILE A 5 27.31 20.94 -31.26
N LYS A 6 27.06 20.46 -32.48
CA LYS A 6 25.98 19.51 -32.77
C LYS A 6 26.22 18.15 -32.11
N TYR A 7 27.44 17.65 -32.11
CA TYR A 7 27.79 16.40 -31.42
C TYR A 7 27.68 16.53 -29.90
N LEU A 8 28.12 17.66 -29.34
CA LEU A 8 28.03 17.94 -27.90
C LEU A 8 26.57 17.99 -27.42
N PHE A 9 25.69 18.56 -28.25
CA PHE A 9 24.25 18.58 -27.98
C PHE A 9 23.61 17.18 -28.03
N VAL A 10 23.96 16.37 -29.03
CA VAL A 10 23.46 14.99 -29.15
C VAL A 10 23.96 14.11 -27.99
N PHE A 11 25.21 14.28 -27.58
CA PHE A 11 25.78 13.55 -26.45
C PHE A 11 25.12 13.93 -25.12
N GLY A 12 24.78 15.22 -24.94
CA GLY A 12 24.04 15.69 -23.77
C GLY A 12 22.62 15.12 -23.69
N ILE A 13 21.90 15.04 -24.82
CA ILE A 13 20.57 14.41 -24.88
C ILE A 13 20.68 12.92 -24.56
N MET A 14 21.68 12.22 -25.10
CA MET A 14 21.86 10.80 -24.84
C MET A 14 22.18 10.52 -23.36
N TYR A 15 23.01 11.36 -22.73
CA TYR A 15 23.35 11.25 -21.30
C TYR A 15 22.13 11.51 -20.39
N SER A 16 21.22 12.38 -20.80
CA SER A 16 19.97 12.64 -20.07
C SER A 16 19.01 11.44 -20.07
N LEU A 17 19.04 10.59 -21.10
CA LEU A 17 18.13 9.45 -21.22
C LEU A 17 18.56 8.25 -20.37
N ILE A 18 19.84 8.12 -20.05
CA ILE A 18 20.39 6.97 -19.29
C ILE A 18 20.17 7.10 -17.77
N ASN A 19 19.96 8.31 -17.25
CA ASN A 19 19.83 8.56 -15.80
C ASN A 19 18.37 8.60 -15.30
N SER A 20 17.38 8.36 -16.15
CA SER A 20 15.96 8.47 -15.76
C SER A 20 15.40 7.22 -15.05
N CYS A 21 16.21 6.19 -14.81
CA CYS A 21 15.76 4.98 -14.11
C CYS A 21 16.06 5.12 -12.61
N SER A 22 15.11 5.70 -11.86
CA SER A 22 15.14 5.62 -10.40
C SER A 22 14.80 4.20 -9.97
N VAL A 23 15.74 3.53 -9.31
CA VAL A 23 15.47 2.28 -8.60
C VAL A 23 14.59 2.64 -7.40
N GLU A 24 13.35 2.17 -7.39
CA GLU A 24 12.51 2.20 -6.19
C GLU A 24 13.18 1.29 -5.15
N GLU A 25 13.78 1.87 -4.10
CA GLU A 25 14.33 1.11 -2.99
C GLU A 25 13.23 0.31 -2.28
N GLU A 26 13.55 -0.92 -1.86
CA GLU A 26 12.65 -1.70 -1.02
C GLU A 26 12.35 -0.93 0.26
N GLN A 27 11.07 -0.63 0.52
CA GLN A 27 10.66 -0.05 1.79
C GLN A 27 10.82 -1.09 2.89
N ASP A 28 11.86 -0.94 3.72
CA ASP A 28 11.98 -1.68 4.97
C ASP A 28 10.91 -1.19 5.96
N ILE A 29 10.05 -2.11 6.40
CA ILE A 29 8.94 -1.79 7.31
C ILE A 29 9.45 -1.96 8.73
N SER A 30 9.78 -0.84 9.37
CA SER A 30 10.29 -0.83 10.75
C SER A 30 9.17 -0.94 11.79
N ILE A 31 8.56 -2.12 11.91
CA ILE A 31 7.59 -2.45 12.97
C ILE A 31 8.15 -3.49 13.95
N ILE A 32 7.65 -3.44 15.19
CA ILE A 32 7.95 -4.40 16.26
C ILE A 32 6.63 -5.02 16.74
N PRO A 33 6.51 -6.36 16.82
CA PRO A 33 7.50 -7.36 16.42
C PRO A 33 7.71 -7.40 14.90
N LYS A 34 8.87 -7.90 14.46
CA LYS A 34 9.15 -8.07 13.03
C LYS A 34 8.22 -9.13 12.42
N PRO A 35 7.70 -8.94 11.21
CA PRO A 35 6.96 -9.98 10.50
C PRO A 35 7.81 -11.23 10.30
N VAL A 36 7.16 -12.40 10.33
CA VAL A 36 7.82 -13.69 10.05
C VAL A 36 8.37 -13.74 8.62
N SER A 37 7.67 -13.10 7.68
CA SER A 37 8.06 -13.00 6.27
C SER A 37 7.50 -11.70 5.68
N GLN A 38 8.29 -11.06 4.82
CA GLN A 38 7.89 -9.88 4.06
C GLN A 38 8.45 -9.98 2.64
N GLN A 39 7.65 -9.54 1.66
CA GLN A 39 8.06 -9.42 0.28
C GLN A 39 7.62 -8.06 -0.24
N ALA A 40 8.59 -7.19 -0.56
CA ALA A 40 8.30 -5.91 -1.20
C ALA A 40 7.98 -6.14 -2.68
N LEU A 41 6.88 -5.56 -3.16
CA LEU A 41 6.47 -5.60 -4.57
C LEU A 41 6.36 -4.18 -5.11
N LYS A 42 6.39 -4.03 -6.43
CA LYS A 42 6.30 -2.72 -7.08
C LYS A 42 4.91 -2.10 -6.95
N GLY A 43 4.89 -0.79 -6.74
CA GLY A 43 3.69 0.03 -6.67
C GLY A 43 3.24 0.36 -5.26
N THR A 44 2.32 1.32 -5.16
CA THR A 44 1.94 1.94 -3.88
C THR A 44 0.43 2.05 -3.78
N PHE A 45 -0.09 1.79 -2.58
CA PHE A 45 -1.44 2.16 -2.21
C PHE A 45 -1.43 3.57 -1.61
N ILE A 46 -2.21 4.49 -2.17
CA ILE A 46 -2.36 5.84 -1.62
C ILE A 46 -3.61 5.85 -0.75
N LEU A 47 -3.39 5.90 0.56
CA LEU A 47 -4.44 6.14 1.55
C LEU A 47 -4.77 7.63 1.54
N LYS A 48 -6.02 7.97 1.24
CA LYS A 48 -6.53 9.34 1.16
C LYS A 48 -8.00 9.38 1.59
N GLU A 49 -8.55 10.59 1.66
CA GLU A 49 -9.95 10.81 1.98
C GLU A 49 -10.90 9.99 1.10
N GLY A 50 -11.93 9.43 1.73
CA GLY A 50 -12.91 8.56 1.08
C GLY A 50 -12.46 7.10 0.89
N ALA A 51 -11.27 6.71 1.36
CA ALA A 51 -10.92 5.29 1.47
C ALA A 51 -11.84 4.59 2.48
N GLY A 52 -12.56 3.57 2.04
CA GLY A 52 -13.45 2.78 2.88
C GLY A 52 -12.74 1.61 3.57
N ILE A 53 -13.25 1.21 4.73
CA ILE A 53 -12.90 -0.02 5.42
C ILE A 53 -14.08 -0.98 5.28
N VAL A 54 -13.82 -2.13 4.70
CA VAL A 54 -14.80 -3.20 4.44
C VAL A 54 -14.52 -4.37 5.36
N TYR A 55 -15.55 -4.98 5.93
CA TYR A 55 -15.40 -6.19 6.74
C TYR A 55 -16.33 -7.30 6.26
N ASP A 56 -15.80 -8.53 6.16
CA ASP A 56 -16.53 -9.66 5.57
C ASP A 56 -17.47 -10.38 6.56
N LYS A 57 -17.27 -10.20 7.87
CA LYS A 57 -18.04 -10.86 8.95
C LYS A 57 -18.38 -9.86 10.04
N GLU A 58 -19.59 -9.92 10.61
CA GLU A 58 -20.04 -8.98 11.67
C GLU A 58 -19.09 -8.86 12.86
N LYS A 59 -18.46 -9.96 13.28
CA LYS A 59 -17.47 -9.95 14.38
C LYS A 59 -16.22 -9.10 14.08
N LEU A 60 -15.98 -8.74 12.82
CA LEU A 60 -14.89 -7.86 12.40
C LEU A 60 -15.30 -6.38 12.39
N LYS A 61 -16.57 -6.05 12.66
CA LYS A 61 -17.03 -4.67 12.71
C LYS A 61 -16.30 -3.85 13.79
N MET A 62 -16.16 -4.38 14.99
CA MET A 62 -15.45 -3.68 16.08
C MET A 62 -13.96 -3.43 15.73
N PRO A 63 -13.19 -4.42 15.22
CA PRO A 63 -11.85 -4.16 14.67
C PRO A 63 -11.84 -3.14 13.52
N ALA A 64 -12.84 -3.14 12.64
CA ALA A 64 -12.96 -2.16 11.56
C ALA A 64 -13.18 -0.74 12.09
N ASP A 65 -14.05 -0.58 13.09
CA ASP A 65 -14.29 0.71 13.75
C ASP A 65 -13.05 1.18 14.51
N TYR A 66 -12.30 0.27 15.14
CA TYR A 66 -11.02 0.60 15.77
C TYR A 66 -10.01 1.14 14.75
N LEU A 67 -9.84 0.45 13.62
CA LEU A 67 -8.93 0.88 12.56
C LEU A 67 -9.36 2.24 11.97
N LYS A 68 -10.66 2.45 11.75
CA LYS A 68 -11.21 3.73 11.30
C LYS A 68 -10.80 4.85 12.24
N ASN A 69 -11.06 4.70 13.54
CA ASN A 69 -10.77 5.73 14.52
C ASN A 69 -9.26 6.00 14.61
N PHE A 70 -8.43 4.96 14.59
CA PHE A 70 -6.97 5.12 14.58
C PHE A 70 -6.49 5.94 13.37
N LEU A 71 -7.00 5.63 12.18
CA LEU A 71 -6.61 6.33 10.95
C LEU A 71 -7.12 7.78 10.93
N ASP A 72 -8.35 8.02 11.38
CA ASP A 72 -8.94 9.35 11.44
C ASP A 72 -8.22 10.24 12.46
N GLU A 73 -7.91 9.71 13.65
CA GLU A 73 -7.17 10.42 14.69
C GLU A 73 -5.75 10.77 14.25
N LYS A 74 -5.07 9.85 13.56
CA LYS A 74 -3.66 10.02 13.20
C LYS A 74 -3.44 10.80 11.91
N TYR A 75 -4.33 10.66 10.93
CA TYR A 75 -4.14 11.19 9.59
C TYR A 75 -5.26 12.12 9.12
N SER A 76 -6.35 12.25 9.87
CA SER A 76 -7.48 13.15 9.55
C SER A 76 -8.08 12.92 8.16
N ILE A 77 -8.14 11.67 7.70
CA ILE A 77 -8.58 11.29 6.35
C ILE A 77 -10.06 10.85 6.25
N ALA A 78 -10.86 11.00 7.31
CA ALA A 78 -12.30 10.73 7.32
C ALA A 78 -12.72 9.41 6.62
N THR A 79 -12.28 8.28 7.17
CA THR A 79 -12.59 6.94 6.65
C THR A 79 -14.03 6.51 6.97
N SER A 80 -14.61 5.67 6.10
CA SER A 80 -15.93 5.07 6.31
C SER A 80 -15.80 3.57 6.59
N VAL A 81 -16.77 2.99 7.31
CA VAL A 81 -16.82 1.55 7.63
C VAL A 81 -18.10 0.95 7.08
N SER A 82 -18.02 -0.17 6.36
CA SER A 82 -19.17 -0.82 5.70
C SER A 82 -18.97 -2.33 5.59
N SER A 83 -20.05 -3.11 5.60
CA SER A 83 -20.01 -4.55 5.26
C SER A 83 -20.05 -4.79 3.75
N LYS A 84 -20.22 -3.73 2.95
CA LYS A 84 -20.23 -3.75 1.48
C LYS A 84 -19.08 -2.91 0.95
N GLU A 85 -18.52 -3.34 -0.18
CA GLU A 85 -17.55 -2.54 -0.92
C GLU A 85 -18.17 -1.20 -1.33
N THR A 86 -17.53 -0.11 -0.92
CA THR A 86 -17.93 1.25 -1.32
C THR A 86 -16.71 1.91 -1.97
N GLY A 87 -16.79 2.19 -3.26
CA GLY A 87 -15.72 2.82 -4.03
C GLY A 87 -14.66 1.86 -4.58
N SER A 88 -13.64 2.41 -5.25
CA SER A 88 -12.60 1.66 -5.98
C SER A 88 -11.33 1.38 -5.18
N LYS A 89 -11.23 1.93 -3.96
CA LYS A 89 -10.08 1.76 -3.06
C LYS A 89 -10.57 1.54 -1.64
N PHE A 90 -10.23 0.40 -1.07
CA PHE A 90 -10.65 0.03 0.27
C PHE A 90 -9.61 -0.81 1.01
N ILE A 91 -9.76 -0.83 2.33
CA ILE A 91 -9.08 -1.77 3.22
C ILE A 91 -10.09 -2.87 3.57
N ARG A 92 -9.80 -4.13 3.29
CA ARG A 92 -10.66 -5.27 3.62
C ARG A 92 -10.16 -6.03 4.82
N LEU A 93 -11.02 -6.25 5.80
CA LEU A 93 -10.81 -7.13 6.94
C LEU A 93 -11.56 -8.44 6.70
N SER A 94 -10.84 -9.54 6.81
CA SER A 94 -11.35 -10.89 6.55
C SER A 94 -10.76 -11.91 7.52
N LEU A 95 -11.35 -13.10 7.56
CA LEU A 95 -10.77 -14.25 8.25
C LEU A 95 -10.41 -15.34 7.25
N SER A 96 -9.32 -16.05 7.51
CA SER A 96 -8.81 -17.12 6.67
C SER A 96 -8.49 -18.38 7.47
N ASP A 97 -9.24 -19.44 7.19
CA ASP A 97 -9.02 -20.77 7.77
C ASP A 97 -7.70 -21.42 7.29
N THR A 98 -6.97 -20.77 6.38
CA THR A 98 -5.66 -21.24 5.87
C THR A 98 -4.49 -20.84 6.77
N ILE A 99 -4.69 -19.87 7.67
CA ILE A 99 -3.67 -19.40 8.60
C ILE A 99 -3.67 -20.33 9.82
N LYS A 100 -2.61 -21.14 9.96
CA LYS A 100 -2.55 -22.18 11.01
C LYS A 100 -2.35 -21.63 12.43
N ASN A 101 -1.68 -20.49 12.58
CA ASN A 101 -1.45 -19.87 13.87
C ASN A 101 -2.70 -19.05 14.26
N SER A 102 -3.24 -19.25 15.46
CA SER A 102 -4.47 -18.61 15.94
C SER A 102 -4.40 -17.08 16.03
N GLU A 103 -3.20 -16.50 16.08
CA GLU A 103 -2.96 -15.05 16.07
C GLU A 103 -2.24 -14.59 14.79
N GLY A 104 -2.06 -15.50 13.83
CA GLY A 104 -1.41 -15.22 12.56
C GLY A 104 -2.24 -14.27 11.71
N TYR A 105 -1.53 -13.47 10.91
CA TYR A 105 -2.15 -12.57 9.95
C TYR A 105 -1.38 -12.54 8.63
N VAL A 106 -2.06 -12.07 7.59
CA VAL A 106 -1.47 -11.71 6.30
C VAL A 106 -1.92 -10.30 5.94
N LEU A 107 -0.95 -9.45 5.59
CA LEU A 107 -1.18 -8.11 5.06
C LEU A 107 -0.78 -8.08 3.58
N LYS A 108 -1.73 -7.79 2.69
CA LYS A 108 -1.44 -7.59 1.25
C LYS A 108 -1.78 -6.16 0.86
N ILE A 109 -0.82 -5.46 0.30
CA ILE A 109 -0.98 -4.08 -0.16
C ILE A 109 -0.89 -4.07 -1.69
N ARG A 110 -1.92 -3.56 -2.36
CA ARG A 110 -2.01 -3.44 -3.81
C ARG A 110 -2.46 -2.03 -4.19
N LYS A 111 -2.25 -1.63 -5.44
CA LYS A 111 -2.62 -0.28 -5.93
C LYS A 111 -4.09 0.09 -5.71
N ASN A 112 -4.97 -0.91 -5.74
CA ASN A 112 -6.42 -0.78 -5.61
C ASN A 112 -6.95 -1.09 -4.20
N GLY A 113 -6.12 -1.52 -3.25
CA GLY A 113 -6.61 -1.83 -1.91
C GLY A 113 -5.61 -2.51 -1.00
N VAL A 114 -6.01 -2.64 0.26
CA VAL A 114 -5.28 -3.36 1.30
C VAL A 114 -6.15 -4.50 1.81
N GLU A 115 -5.59 -5.69 1.98
CA GLU A 115 -6.26 -6.84 2.58
C GLU A 115 -5.56 -7.23 3.87
N ILE A 116 -6.33 -7.33 4.94
CA ILE A 116 -5.90 -7.80 6.25
C ILE A 116 -6.71 -9.07 6.55
N ALA A 117 -6.04 -10.21 6.57
CA ALA A 117 -6.64 -11.50 6.90
C ALA A 117 -6.04 -12.03 8.19
N GLY A 118 -6.88 -12.29 9.19
CA GLY A 118 -6.51 -13.02 10.42
C GLY A 118 -6.98 -14.48 10.36
N ALA A 119 -6.48 -15.32 11.27
CA ALA A 119 -7.01 -16.67 11.47
C ALA A 119 -8.45 -16.65 12.01
#